data_AF-A0A1V2YD37-F1
#
_entry.id   AF-A0A1V2YD37-F1
#
_cell.length_a   1.000
_cell.length_b   1.000
_cell.length_c   1.000
_cell.angle_alpha   90.00
_cell.angle_beta   90.00
_cell.angle_gamma   90.00
#
_symmetry.space_group_name_H-M   'P 1'
#
loop_
_entity.id
_entity.type
_entity.pdbx_description
1 polymer ?
#
loop_
_entity_poly.entity_id
_entity_poly.type
_entity_poly.pdbx_seq_one_letter_code
_entity_poly.pdbx_strand_id
1 'polypeptide(L)'
;MCNKQYNYTYPTVLCTNTRLSDNINKKVDFEQGIYYPFSCISFELTEQIDPSRVVQIISESGYKISLKDKELLNYFDITSIIINKFSLIKRV
;
A
#
# COMPACT_ATOMS: atom_id res chain seq x y z
N MET A 1 11.03 -18.07 -29.88
CA MET A 1 9.93 -17.28 -29.26
C MET A 1 10.44 -16.75 -27.93
N CYS A 2 10.45 -15.42 -27.73
CA CYS A 2 11.02 -14.81 -26.51
C CYS A 2 9.87 -14.49 -25.56
N ASN A 3 9.68 -15.32 -24.53
CA ASN A 3 8.73 -15.04 -23.46
C ASN A 3 9.26 -13.85 -22.66
N LYS A 4 8.60 -12.69 -22.76
CA LYS A 4 8.89 -11.57 -21.86
C LYS A 4 8.26 -11.87 -20.51
N GLN A 5 9.11 -12.20 -19.54
CA GLN A 5 8.70 -12.35 -18.15
C GLN A 5 8.75 -10.98 -17.48
N TYR A 6 7.59 -10.44 -17.11
CA TYR A 6 7.51 -9.23 -16.31
C TYR A 6 7.38 -9.63 -14.85
N ASN A 7 8.23 -9.09 -13.99
CA ASN A 7 8.13 -9.22 -12.56
C ASN A 7 8.32 -7.85 -11.89
N TYR A 8 7.60 -7.61 -10.81
CA TYR A 8 7.86 -6.46 -9.94
C TYR A 8 7.55 -6.85 -8.50
N THR A 9 8.35 -6.32 -7.59
CA THR A 9 8.13 -6.44 -6.14
C THR A 9 7.54 -5.15 -5.62
N TYR A 10 6.61 -5.25 -4.67
CA TYR A 10 5.99 -4.10 -4.04
C TYR A 10 5.76 -4.33 -2.56
N PRO A 11 6.01 -3.31 -1.72
CA PRO A 11 5.71 -3.38 -0.32
C PRO A 11 4.21 -3.17 -0.08
N THR A 12 3.69 -3.81 0.94
CA THR A 12 2.31 -3.70 1.38
C THR A 12 2.23 -3.50 2.88
N VAL A 13 1.21 -2.78 3.31
CA VAL A 13 0.98 -2.42 4.71
C VAL A 13 -0.41 -2.89 5.13
N LEU A 14 -0.51 -3.40 6.36
CA LEU A 14 -1.74 -3.97 6.89
C LEU A 14 -2.72 -2.85 7.27
N CYS A 15 -3.94 -2.89 6.73
CA CYS A 15 -5.04 -2.07 7.22
C CYS A 15 -5.54 -2.63 8.56
N THR A 16 -5.50 -1.82 9.60
CA THR A 16 -5.95 -2.17 10.96
C THR A 16 -7.35 -1.66 11.27
N ASN A 17 -7.90 -0.76 10.46
CA ASN A 17 -9.19 -0.13 10.73
C ASN A 17 -9.92 0.23 9.43
N THR A 18 -11.15 -0.27 9.29
CA THR A 18 -12.04 -0.08 8.13
C THR A 18 -12.63 1.32 8.02
N ARG A 19 -12.72 2.07 9.12
CA ARG A 19 -13.46 3.34 9.16
C ARG A 19 -12.58 4.54 8.90
N LEU A 20 -11.98 4.63 7.72
CA LEU A 20 -11.50 5.92 7.22
C LEU A 20 -12.69 6.88 7.23
N SER A 21 -12.63 7.90 8.10
CA SER A 21 -13.73 8.79 8.53
C SER A 21 -14.77 9.11 7.45
N ASP A 22 -16.02 9.41 7.83
CA ASP A 22 -17.15 9.75 6.94
C ASP A 22 -16.86 10.83 5.86
N ASN A 23 -15.76 11.59 6.00
CA ASN A 23 -15.28 12.59 5.04
C ASN A 23 -14.33 12.07 3.95
N ILE A 24 -13.80 10.85 4.08
CA ILE A 24 -12.98 10.21 3.06
C ILE A 24 -13.95 9.42 2.21
N ASN A 25 -14.21 9.92 0.99
CA ASN A 25 -15.10 9.34 -0.01
C ASN A 25 -15.31 7.83 0.19
N LYS A 26 -16.58 7.40 0.31
CA LYS A 26 -17.07 6.00 0.31
C LYS A 26 -16.66 5.15 -0.92
N LYS A 27 -15.63 5.58 -1.66
CA LYS A 27 -15.07 4.95 -2.86
C LYS A 27 -13.70 4.33 -2.60
N VAL A 28 -13.14 4.49 -1.40
CA VAL A 28 -11.87 3.85 -1.02
C VAL A 28 -12.17 2.84 0.09
N ASP A 29 -12.67 1.68 -0.33
CA ASP A 29 -12.99 0.56 0.54
C ASP A 29 -11.68 -0.10 1.00
N PHE A 30 -11.11 0.41 2.09
CA PHE A 30 -10.03 -0.27 2.81
C PHE A 30 -10.64 -1.20 3.85
N GLU A 31 -10.27 -2.47 3.78
CA GLU A 31 -10.77 -3.52 4.65
C GLU A 31 -9.75 -3.88 5.72
N GLN A 32 -10.21 -3.93 6.97
CA GLN A 32 -9.37 -4.34 8.10
C GLN A 32 -8.90 -5.78 7.89
N GLY A 33 -7.61 -6.02 8.14
CA GLY A 33 -6.98 -7.32 7.93
C GLY A 33 -6.39 -7.49 6.53
N ILE A 34 -6.63 -6.55 5.60
CA ILE A 34 -6.10 -6.63 4.23
C ILE A 34 -4.82 -5.81 4.09
N TYR A 35 -3.88 -6.36 3.32
CA TYR A 35 -2.62 -5.71 2.97
C TYR A 35 -2.76 -4.90 1.69
N TYR A 36 -2.43 -3.61 1.76
CA TYR A 36 -2.53 -2.70 0.63
C TYR A 36 -1.15 -2.26 0.15
N PRO A 37 -0.91 -2.19 -1.17
CA PRO A 37 0.31 -1.61 -1.71
C PRO A 37 0.47 -0.15 -1.29
N PHE A 38 1.70 0.25 -1.03
CA PHE A 38 2.01 1.64 -0.73
C PHE A 38 3.28 2.13 -1.42
N SER A 39 3.41 3.46 -1.47
CA SER A 39 4.63 4.16 -1.88
C SER A 39 5.01 5.18 -0.83
N CYS A 40 6.27 5.15 -0.42
CA CYS A 40 6.79 5.98 0.67
C CYS A 40 8.30 6.18 0.52
N ILE A 41 8.74 7.44 0.46
CA ILE A 41 10.16 7.79 0.28
C ILE A 41 11.01 7.31 1.46
N SER A 42 10.53 7.40 2.71
CA SER A 42 11.30 6.89 3.85
C SER A 42 11.52 5.39 3.75
N PHE A 43 10.50 4.63 3.35
CA PHE A 43 10.64 3.19 3.15
C PHE A 43 11.63 2.85 2.02
N GLU A 44 11.63 3.60 0.92
CA GLU A 44 12.58 3.40 -0.18
C GLU A 44 14.04 3.67 0.22
N LEU A 45 14.26 4.60 1.15
CA LEU A 45 15.60 5.01 1.58
C LEU A 45 16.14 4.20 2.78
N THR A 46 15.26 3.81 3.70
CA THR A 46 15.66 3.25 5.00
C THR A 46 14.95 1.95 5.35
N GLU A 47 14.13 1.40 4.45
CA GLU A 47 13.30 0.20 4.68
C GLU A 47 12.36 0.32 5.89
N GLN A 48 12.09 1.54 6.32
CA GLN A 48 11.22 1.86 7.45
C GLN A 48 10.31 3.02 7.08
N ILE A 49 9.04 2.93 7.50
CA ILE A 49 8.10 4.03 7.30
C ILE A 49 8.28 5.05 8.41
N ASP A 50 8.71 6.25 8.04
CA ASP A 50 8.64 7.44 8.89
C ASP A 50 7.21 8.02 8.82
N PRO A 51 6.40 7.94 9.89
CA PRO A 51 5.02 8.39 9.87
C PRO A 51 4.89 9.92 9.71
N SER A 52 5.94 10.69 9.99
CA SER A 52 5.90 12.15 9.76
C SER A 52 5.89 12.51 8.26
N ARG A 53 6.25 11.56 7.41
CA ARG A 53 6.24 11.70 5.95
C ARG A 53 4.95 11.14 5.36
N VAL A 54 4.62 11.63 4.18
CA VAL A 54 3.46 11.15 3.43
C VAL A 54 3.69 9.73 2.96
N VAL A 55 2.71 8.87 3.22
CA VAL A 55 2.60 7.51 2.70
C VAL A 55 1.40 7.45 1.77
N GLN A 56 1.63 7.02 0.53
CA GLN A 56 0.58 6.83 -0.45
C GLN A 56 0.12 5.37 -0.43
N ILE A 57 -1.08 5.12 0.07
CA ILE A 57 -1.71 3.80 0.05
C ILE A 57 -2.57 3.67 -1.21
N ILE A 58 -2.51 2.52 -1.87
CA ILE A 58 -3.18 2.27 -3.14
C ILE A 58 -4.25 1.19 -2.90
N SER A 59 -5.51 1.49 -3.20
CA SER A 59 -6.61 0.54 -3.10
C SER A 59 -6.65 -0.44 -4.27
N GLU A 60 -7.45 -1.50 -4.17
CA GLU A 60 -7.62 -2.49 -5.25
C GLU A 60 -8.15 -1.86 -6.54
N SER A 61 -9.01 -0.85 -6.43
CA SER A 61 -9.54 -0.07 -7.56
C SER A 61 -8.52 0.90 -8.16
N GLY A 62 -7.28 0.94 -7.65
CA GLY A 62 -6.20 1.80 -8.12
C GLY A 62 -6.28 3.24 -7.60
N TYR A 63 -7.18 3.55 -6.66
CA TYR A 63 -7.23 4.86 -6.02
C TYR A 63 -6.07 5.02 -5.04
N LYS A 64 -5.51 6.23 -4.97
CA LYS A 64 -4.42 6.56 -4.06
C LYS A 64 -4.92 7.49 -2.97
N ILE A 65 -4.60 7.17 -1.73
CA ILE A 65 -4.79 8.05 -0.58
C ILE A 65 -3.43 8.41 0.01
N SER A 66 -3.25 9.67 0.38
CA SER A 66 -2.04 10.15 1.04
C SER A 66 -2.34 10.34 2.51
N LEU A 67 -1.62 9.61 3.38
CA LEU A 67 -1.78 9.64 4.83
C LEU A 67 -0.45 9.99 5.51
N LYS A 68 -0.52 10.56 6.71
CA LYS A 68 0.64 10.87 7.55
C LYS A 68 0.25 10.92 9.02
N ASP A 69 1.25 10.96 9.89
CA ASP A 69 1.16 11.15 11.32
C ASP A 69 0.11 10.20 11.95
N LYS A 70 -0.79 10.77 12.76
CA LYS A 70 -1.85 10.04 13.46
C LYS A 70 -2.85 9.40 12.49
N GLU A 71 -3.12 10.02 11.35
CA GLU A 71 -4.08 9.45 10.39
C GLU A 71 -3.55 8.13 9.85
N LEU A 72 -2.28 8.07 9.44
CA LEU A 72 -1.67 6.82 9.00
C LEU A 72 -1.72 5.75 10.08
N LEU A 73 -1.29 6.10 11.31
CA LEU A 73 -1.20 5.16 12.43
C LEU A 73 -2.57 4.68 12.94
N ASN A 74 -3.64 5.44 12.68
CA ASN A 74 -5.00 5.05 13.05
C ASN A 74 -5.59 3.98 12.12
N TYR A 75 -5.08 3.86 10.90
CA TYR A 75 -5.66 3.00 9.85
C TYR A 75 -4.74 1.88 9.39
N PHE A 76 -3.42 2.04 9.56
CA PHE A 76 -2.44 1.12 9.02
C PHE A 76 -1.34 0.80 10.03
N ASP A 77 -0.97 -0.49 10.11
CA ASP A 77 0.18 -0.94 10.86
C ASP A 77 1.44 -0.84 9.99
N ILE A 78 2.21 0.21 10.24
CA ILE A 78 3.45 0.52 9.51
C ILE A 78 4.66 -0.34 9.91
N THR A 79 4.51 -1.22 10.89
CA THR A 79 5.57 -2.13 11.35
C THR A 79 5.50 -3.49 10.64
N SER A 80 4.29 -3.93 10.28
CA SER A 80 4.04 -5.21 9.63
C SER A 80 4.06 -5.09 8.11
N ILE A 81 5.22 -4.78 7.53
CA ILE A 81 5.38 -4.63 6.08
C ILE A 81 5.66 -5.98 5.40
N ILE A 82 4.89 -6.31 4.36
CA ILE A 82 5.10 -7.51 3.53
C ILE A 82 5.52 -7.09 2.12
N ILE A 83 6.63 -7.68 1.65
CA ILE A 83 7.09 -7.52 0.26
C ILE A 83 6.45 -8.61 -0.60
N ASN A 84 5.58 -8.19 -1.52
CA ASN A 84 4.92 -9.09 -2.47
C ASN A 84 5.64 -9.07 -3.82
N LYS A 85 5.57 -10.20 -4.55
CA LYS A 85 6.14 -10.33 -5.90
C LYS A 85 5.04 -10.66 -6.89
N PHE A 86 4.79 -9.75 -7.83
CA PHE A 86 3.94 -10.01 -8.98
C PHE A 86 4.78 -10.55 -10.14
N SER A 87 4.26 -11.54 -10.86
CA SER A 87 4.85 -11.98 -12.12
C SER A 87 3.77 -12.23 -13.16
N LEU A 88 3.89 -11.58 -14.31
CA LEU A 88 3.04 -11.82 -15.46
C LEU A 88 3.82 -12.64 -16.49
N ILE A 89 3.36 -13.85 -16.76
CA ILE A 89 3.86 -14.67 -17.86
C ILE A 89 3.00 -14.37 -19.07
N LYS A 90 3.46 -13.46 -19.93
CA LYS A 90 2.77 -13.18 -21.20
C LYS A 90 3.13 -14.27 -22.20
N ARG A 91 2.21 -15.21 -22.44
CA ARG A 91 2.29 -16.11 -23.60
C ARG A 91 1.87 -15.29 -24.83
N VAL A 92 2.79 -15.08 -25.77
CA VAL A 92 2.54 -14.47 -27.08
C VAL A 92 2.69 -15.55 -28.13
#